data_AF-A0A8C8EAH8-F1
#
_entry.id   AF-A0A8C8EAH8-F1
#
_cell.length_a   1.000
_cell.length_b   1.000
_cell.length_c   1.000
_cell.angle_alpha   90.00
_cell.angle_beta   90.00
_cell.angle_gamma   90.00
#
_symmetry.space_group_name_H-M   'P 1'
#
loop_
_entity.id
_entity.type
_entity.pdbx_description
1 polymer ?
#
loop_
_entity_poly.entity_id
_entity_poly.type
_entity_poly.pdbx_seq_one_letter_code
_entity_poly.pdbx_strand_id
1 'polypeptide(L)'
;MKCFGCLRREYHWDLSDKPGKHASAERERMKTMKIHEKMTYSTKIKAKQKGMRKALQKEEQEEARKEATHEKRLKTLQENHPLEKESFRDYINDRREIFLLEYAMAVKREEMQRMENIARNEERKLEKAERCLEKDAAVFDEFLKENHKTCVQALKIAEKETAAKTKKTTEIQAITSQIENLQSDISRFKNTLKEYKMYRDFLYQLSPKEWQEKHGKKHTKGKDLKTASKANEANASPPSTAEQGECQGRAAPSSLGDPHALSVPLFLSPGQGLTAPASPYGTSDIEPELYFTDPQQLLSIFMEIEEENLSFIQRSQEIEESLDEVQHTFITTHETMEKKLAELKQQVVTLKSSIAKEEERLEDLKLKVHLFSSGESEADDQDKMLTSLNKKVLEIYCQCTGENEANLETMEMLMVIEKQLNDLLDNLERIPPAKIEQAEKAKKKERRIRHIPFGSVTHMKFPFTNSKDATRQLLVSGHPQVNQIQQQGKKKKKKPDQ
;
A
#
# COMPACT_ATOMS: atom_id res chain seq x y z
N MET A 1 -11.68 69.13 25.93
CA MET A 1 -12.46 69.59 27.11
C MET A 1 -12.84 68.37 27.96
N LYS A 2 -12.61 68.39 29.27
CA LYS A 2 -13.13 67.38 30.22
C LYS A 2 -14.13 68.08 31.14
N CYS A 3 -15.38 67.59 31.22
CA CYS A 3 -16.39 68.20 32.08
C CYS A 3 -16.19 67.83 33.56
N PHE A 4 -16.07 68.85 34.41
CA PHE A 4 -16.33 68.74 35.84
C PHE A 4 -17.85 68.61 36.06
N GLY A 5 -18.31 67.67 36.90
CA GLY A 5 -19.75 67.51 37.10
C GLY A 5 -20.24 66.31 37.92
N CYS A 6 -19.52 65.87 38.95
CA CYS A 6 -20.03 64.87 39.89
C CYS A 6 -19.55 65.17 41.32
N LEU A 7 -20.39 65.87 42.11
CA LEU A 7 -20.34 65.94 43.58
C LEU A 7 -21.53 66.76 44.15
N ARG A 8 -22.76 66.23 44.07
CA ARG A 8 -23.89 66.58 44.96
C ARG A 8 -25.05 65.59 44.77
N ARG A 9 -25.04 64.46 45.50
CA ARG A 9 -26.24 63.63 45.68
C ARG A 9 -26.15 62.72 46.90
N GLU A 10 -26.32 63.31 48.08
CA GLU A 10 -26.70 62.62 49.32
C GLU A 10 -27.53 63.60 50.16
N TYR A 11 -28.37 63.08 51.08
CA TYR A 11 -29.29 63.83 51.96
C TYR A 11 -30.53 64.50 51.35
N HIS A 12 -31.41 63.75 50.66
CA HIS A 12 -32.86 64.12 50.55
C HIS A 12 -33.82 62.97 50.17
N TRP A 13 -33.83 61.84 50.91
CA TRP A 13 -34.77 60.72 50.61
C TRP A 13 -35.51 60.10 51.81
N ASP A 14 -35.30 60.56 53.04
CA ASP A 14 -35.74 59.85 54.27
C ASP A 14 -37.19 60.14 54.74
N LEU A 15 -38.03 60.74 53.89
CA LEU A 15 -39.40 61.16 54.23
C LEU A 15 -40.52 60.37 53.53
N SER A 16 -40.21 59.58 52.48
CA SER A 16 -41.21 58.78 51.76
C SER A 16 -41.54 57.43 52.42
N ASP A 17 -40.72 56.97 53.38
CA ASP A 17 -40.82 55.63 53.97
C ASP A 17 -41.82 55.50 55.13
N LYS A 18 -42.26 56.63 55.69
CA LYS A 18 -43.19 56.68 56.84
C LYS A 18 -44.57 56.04 56.57
N PRO A 19 -45.28 56.28 55.44
CA PRO A 19 -46.55 55.61 55.16
C PRO A 19 -46.42 54.09 54.99
N GLY A 20 -45.30 53.60 54.43
CA GLY A 20 -45.02 52.18 54.28
C GLY A 20 -44.91 51.45 55.64
N LYS A 21 -44.20 52.06 56.59
CA LYS A 21 -44.03 51.53 57.96
C LYS A 21 -45.38 51.42 58.70
N HIS A 22 -46.24 52.43 58.60
CA HIS A 22 -47.60 52.38 59.18
C HIS A 22 -48.49 51.31 58.52
N ALA A 23 -48.46 51.21 57.18
CA ALA A 23 -49.24 50.20 56.46
C ALA A 23 -48.76 48.76 56.76
N SER A 24 -47.46 48.57 57.01
CA SER A 24 -46.91 47.28 57.44
C SER A 24 -47.34 46.92 58.87
N ALA A 25 -47.23 47.85 59.81
CA ALA A 25 -47.68 47.65 61.20
C ALA A 25 -49.19 47.36 61.31
N GLU A 26 -50.03 48.05 60.53
CA GLU A 26 -51.47 47.78 60.45
C GLU A 26 -51.76 46.37 59.89
N ARG A 27 -50.97 45.88 58.92
CA ARG A 27 -51.07 44.50 58.39
C ARG A 27 -50.67 43.46 59.43
N GLU A 28 -49.56 43.65 60.15
CA GLU A 28 -49.16 42.74 61.24
C GLU A 28 -50.21 42.69 62.35
N ARG A 29 -50.76 43.85 62.75
CA ARG A 29 -51.89 43.91 63.69
C ARG A 29 -53.13 43.17 63.18
N MET A 30 -53.41 43.23 61.87
CA MET A 30 -54.52 42.47 61.27
C MET A 30 -54.22 40.98 61.05
N LYS A 31 -52.98 40.50 61.21
CA LYS A 31 -52.70 39.06 61.28
C LYS A 31 -53.10 38.47 62.64
N THR A 32 -52.84 39.16 63.73
CA THR A 32 -53.05 38.67 65.11
C THR A 32 -54.50 38.80 65.64
N MET A 33 -55.34 39.63 65.03
CA MET A 33 -56.76 39.75 65.41
C MET A 33 -57.60 38.51 65.02
N LYS A 34 -58.63 38.20 65.82
CA LYS A 34 -59.58 37.11 65.55
C LYS A 34 -60.52 37.50 64.41
N ILE A 35 -61.03 36.51 63.67
CA ILE A 35 -61.79 36.73 62.41
C ILE A 35 -63.02 37.64 62.63
N HIS A 36 -63.76 37.46 63.73
CA HIS A 36 -64.94 38.28 64.06
C HIS A 36 -64.63 39.75 64.42
N GLU A 37 -63.37 40.06 64.78
CA GLU A 37 -62.91 41.41 65.10
C GLU A 37 -62.45 42.17 63.85
N LYS A 38 -62.23 41.46 62.73
CA LYS A 38 -61.79 42.06 61.45
C LYS A 38 -62.98 42.66 60.71
N MET A 39 -63.25 43.95 60.95
CA MET A 39 -64.23 44.70 60.15
C MET A 39 -63.85 44.66 58.66
N THR A 40 -64.77 44.15 57.84
CA THR A 40 -64.67 44.17 56.36
C THR A 40 -64.44 45.58 55.84
N TYR A 41 -63.73 45.70 54.72
CA TYR A 41 -63.35 47.00 54.11
C TYR A 41 -64.55 47.94 53.92
N SER A 42 -65.69 47.41 53.42
CA SER A 42 -66.95 48.16 53.30
C SER A 42 -67.44 48.73 54.63
N THR A 43 -67.33 47.96 55.72
CA THR A 43 -67.74 48.40 57.07
C THR A 43 -66.76 49.43 57.64
N LYS A 44 -65.45 49.32 57.36
CA LYS A 44 -64.45 50.35 57.72
C LYS A 44 -64.71 51.68 57.00
N ILE A 45 -65.02 51.64 55.70
CA ILE A 45 -65.41 52.83 54.90
C ILE A 45 -66.68 53.47 55.48
N LYS A 46 -67.75 52.70 55.70
CA LYS A 46 -69.01 53.19 56.29
C LYS A 46 -68.82 53.74 57.71
N ALA A 47 -67.96 53.15 58.53
CA ALA A 47 -67.64 53.65 59.86
C ALA A 47 -66.91 55.00 59.81
N LYS A 48 -65.91 55.16 58.91
CA LYS A 48 -65.25 56.46 58.68
C LYS A 48 -66.22 57.52 58.20
N GLN A 49 -67.09 57.21 57.22
CA GLN A 49 -68.10 58.13 56.71
C GLN A 49 -69.12 58.53 57.79
N LYS A 50 -69.53 57.59 58.66
CA LYS A 50 -70.40 57.87 59.83
C LYS A 50 -69.69 58.73 60.89
N GLY A 51 -68.38 58.60 61.04
CA GLY A 51 -67.55 59.47 61.88
C GLY A 51 -67.53 60.91 61.36
N MET A 52 -67.20 61.10 60.07
CA MET A 52 -67.20 62.41 59.42
C MET A 52 -68.58 63.09 59.50
N ARG A 53 -69.67 62.36 59.20
CA ARG A 53 -71.03 62.91 59.27
C ARG A 53 -71.44 63.32 60.69
N LYS A 54 -70.97 62.61 61.72
CA LYS A 54 -71.16 62.99 63.13
C LYS A 54 -70.33 64.20 63.57
N ALA A 55 -69.17 64.44 62.94
CA ALA A 55 -68.37 65.63 63.22
C ALA A 55 -69.07 66.88 62.67
N LEU A 56 -69.44 66.86 61.39
CA LEU A 56 -70.21 67.94 60.74
C LEU A 56 -71.51 68.27 61.50
N GLN A 57 -72.27 67.25 61.91
CA GLN A 57 -73.52 67.45 62.65
C GLN A 57 -73.33 67.98 64.08
N LYS A 58 -72.14 67.79 64.68
CA LYS A 58 -71.78 68.43 65.96
C LYS A 58 -71.38 69.88 65.76
N GLU A 59 -70.63 70.18 64.70
CA GLU A 59 -70.21 71.52 64.32
C GLU A 59 -71.44 72.40 64.01
N GLU A 60 -72.40 71.88 63.24
CA GLU A 60 -73.71 72.47 62.97
C GLU A 60 -74.54 72.70 64.25
N GLN A 61 -74.56 71.75 65.19
CA GLN A 61 -75.21 71.94 66.50
C GLN A 61 -74.47 72.95 67.41
N GLU A 62 -73.17 73.13 67.24
CA GLU A 62 -72.38 74.08 68.01
C GLU A 62 -72.53 75.51 67.47
N GLU A 63 -72.58 75.67 66.14
CA GLU A 63 -72.99 76.89 65.44
C GLU A 63 -74.42 77.30 65.86
N ALA A 64 -75.41 76.41 65.73
CA ALA A 64 -76.79 76.69 66.14
C ALA A 64 -76.92 77.02 67.64
N ARG A 65 -76.06 76.45 68.50
CA ARG A 65 -75.96 76.87 69.91
C ARG A 65 -75.37 78.27 70.06
N LYS A 66 -74.33 78.64 69.29
CA LYS A 66 -73.74 79.98 69.29
C LYS A 66 -74.73 81.02 68.82
N GLU A 67 -75.46 80.77 67.72
CA GLU A 67 -76.56 81.62 67.24
C GLU A 67 -77.68 81.76 68.27
N ALA A 68 -78.21 80.65 68.80
CA ALA A 68 -79.27 80.71 69.82
C ALA A 68 -78.81 81.44 71.09
N THR A 69 -77.53 81.36 71.45
CA THR A 69 -76.96 82.12 72.57
C THR A 69 -76.87 83.61 72.24
N HIS A 70 -76.48 83.97 71.01
CA HIS A 70 -76.43 85.34 70.52
C HIS A 70 -77.82 85.98 70.45
N GLU A 71 -78.82 85.26 69.91
CA GLU A 71 -80.22 85.69 69.86
C GLU A 71 -80.82 85.89 71.26
N LYS A 72 -80.53 84.98 72.20
CA LYS A 72 -80.96 85.12 73.59
C LYS A 72 -80.32 86.34 74.26
N ARG A 73 -79.04 86.63 73.94
CA ARG A 73 -78.29 87.78 74.46
C ARG A 73 -78.85 89.11 73.94
N LEU A 74 -79.23 89.15 72.65
CA LEU A 74 -79.98 90.26 72.04
C LEU A 74 -81.33 90.49 72.72
N LYS A 75 -82.10 89.43 73.00
CA LYS A 75 -83.38 89.53 73.73
C LYS A 75 -83.21 90.05 75.16
N THR A 76 -82.21 89.59 75.93
CA THR A 76 -81.95 90.14 77.27
C THR A 76 -81.48 91.59 77.30
N LEU A 77 -80.79 92.07 76.25
CA LEU A 77 -80.47 93.49 76.08
C LEU A 77 -81.74 94.31 75.80
N GLN A 78 -82.68 93.77 75.01
CA GLN A 78 -83.93 94.44 74.67
C GLN A 78 -84.94 94.54 75.83
N GLU A 79 -84.83 93.67 76.85
CA GLU A 79 -85.77 93.60 77.99
C GLU A 79 -85.29 94.33 79.27
N ASN A 80 -84.08 94.90 79.32
CA ASN A 80 -83.52 95.50 80.55
C ASN A 80 -82.89 96.90 80.36
N HIS A 81 -83.67 97.84 79.81
CA HIS A 81 -83.40 99.28 80.00
C HIS A 81 -84.42 99.88 80.99
N PRO A 82 -84.04 100.14 82.25
CA PRO A 82 -84.79 101.06 83.09
C PRO A 82 -84.79 102.44 82.42
N LEU A 83 -85.89 103.19 82.47
CA LEU A 83 -85.89 104.62 82.12
C LEU A 83 -85.19 105.45 83.23
N GLU A 84 -83.90 105.21 83.43
CA GLU A 84 -83.04 106.32 83.81
C GLU A 84 -83.04 107.31 82.65
N LYS A 85 -83.19 108.59 82.96
CA LYS A 85 -83.09 109.64 81.94
C LYS A 85 -81.63 109.66 81.51
N GLU A 86 -81.32 109.01 80.38
CA GLU A 86 -80.07 109.20 79.65
C GLU A 86 -79.70 110.68 79.74
N SER A 87 -78.52 110.98 80.28
CA SER A 87 -78.03 112.33 80.24
C SER A 87 -78.00 112.74 78.77
N PHE A 88 -78.21 114.02 78.47
CA PHE A 88 -78.02 114.51 77.09
C PHE A 88 -76.63 114.14 76.53
N ARG A 89 -75.67 113.88 77.43
CA ARG A 89 -74.33 113.37 77.16
C ARG A 89 -74.31 111.88 76.74
N ASP A 90 -75.17 111.06 77.32
CA ASP A 90 -75.27 109.61 77.08
C ASP A 90 -75.96 109.34 75.73
N TYR A 91 -77.12 110.00 75.48
CA TYR A 91 -77.75 109.99 74.15
C TYR A 91 -76.79 110.44 73.03
N ILE A 92 -75.94 111.43 73.29
CA ILE A 92 -74.89 111.85 72.35
C ILE A 92 -73.80 110.79 72.18
N ASN A 93 -73.44 110.06 73.23
CA ASN A 93 -72.44 109.00 73.18
C ASN A 93 -72.98 107.76 72.45
N ASP A 94 -74.18 107.30 72.76
CA ASP A 94 -74.83 106.15 72.10
C ASP A 94 -75.02 106.44 70.60
N ARG A 95 -75.46 107.66 70.26
CA ARG A 95 -75.56 108.09 68.87
C ARG A 95 -74.20 108.17 68.17
N ARG A 96 -73.11 108.49 68.88
CA ARG A 96 -71.73 108.41 68.35
C ARG A 96 -71.26 106.96 68.20
N GLU A 97 -71.61 106.08 69.13
CA GLU A 97 -71.26 104.66 69.08
C GLU A 97 -71.98 103.97 67.91
N ILE A 98 -73.27 104.25 67.69
CA ILE A 98 -74.01 103.83 66.50
C ILE A 98 -73.31 104.32 65.22
N PHE A 99 -72.94 105.61 65.12
CA PHE A 99 -72.21 106.12 63.96
C PHE A 99 -70.83 105.46 63.76
N LEU A 100 -70.10 105.16 64.84
CA LEU A 100 -68.80 104.47 64.79
C LEU A 100 -68.96 103.01 64.35
N LEU A 101 -69.99 102.32 64.82
CA LEU A 101 -70.34 100.96 64.40
C LEU A 101 -70.81 100.93 62.95
N GLU A 102 -71.64 101.87 62.52
CA GLU A 102 -72.07 102.02 61.12
C GLU A 102 -70.86 102.28 60.19
N TYR A 103 -69.96 103.17 60.57
CA TYR A 103 -68.71 103.42 59.85
C TYR A 103 -67.81 102.18 59.81
N ALA A 104 -67.61 101.50 60.94
CA ALA A 104 -66.81 100.27 61.01
C ALA A 104 -67.42 99.15 60.15
N MET A 105 -68.76 98.99 60.17
CA MET A 105 -69.47 98.07 59.30
C MET A 105 -69.30 98.43 57.82
N ALA A 106 -69.38 99.72 57.45
CA ALA A 106 -69.17 100.17 56.08
C ALA A 106 -67.75 99.83 55.58
N VAL A 107 -66.71 100.18 56.35
CA VAL A 107 -65.31 99.86 56.04
C VAL A 107 -65.08 98.33 55.95
N LYS A 108 -65.69 97.54 56.83
CA LYS A 108 -65.57 96.07 56.78
C LYS A 108 -66.31 95.46 55.59
N ARG A 109 -67.45 96.00 55.18
CA ARG A 109 -68.16 95.58 53.95
C ARG A 109 -67.35 95.94 52.70
N GLU A 110 -66.73 97.11 52.66
CA GLU A 110 -65.87 97.54 51.56
C GLU A 110 -64.63 96.63 51.41
N GLU A 111 -63.91 96.34 52.51
CA GLU A 111 -62.77 95.42 52.45
C GLU A 111 -63.20 93.98 52.13
N MET A 112 -64.38 93.54 52.59
CA MET A 112 -64.94 92.23 52.22
C MET A 112 -65.22 92.16 50.72
N GLN A 113 -65.87 93.18 50.14
CA GLN A 113 -66.06 93.27 48.68
C GLN A 113 -64.73 93.34 47.92
N ARG A 114 -63.72 94.02 48.45
CA ARG A 114 -62.36 94.07 47.88
C ARG A 114 -61.72 92.68 47.83
N MET A 115 -61.79 91.93 48.92
CA MET A 115 -61.27 90.57 49.02
C MET A 115 -62.06 89.58 48.16
N GLU A 116 -63.39 89.69 48.09
CA GLU A 116 -64.21 88.91 47.15
C GLU A 116 -63.86 89.20 45.69
N ASN A 117 -63.61 90.46 45.33
CA ASN A 117 -63.20 90.84 43.97
C ASN A 117 -61.85 90.22 43.61
N ILE A 118 -60.91 90.14 44.57
CA ILE A 118 -59.62 89.44 44.39
C ILE A 118 -59.84 87.94 44.27
N ALA A 119 -60.61 87.32 45.18
CA ALA A 119 -60.90 85.88 45.16
C ALA A 119 -61.56 85.45 43.84
N ARG A 120 -62.63 86.14 43.41
CA ARG A 120 -63.30 85.93 42.11
C ARG A 120 -62.36 86.14 40.92
N ASN A 121 -61.28 86.89 41.07
CA ASN A 121 -60.30 87.10 40.01
C ASN A 121 -59.25 86.00 39.94
N GLU A 122 -58.76 85.51 41.08
CA GLU A 122 -57.85 84.36 41.13
C GLU A 122 -58.56 83.06 40.75
N GLU A 123 -59.82 82.87 41.19
CA GLU A 123 -60.65 81.74 40.77
C GLU A 123 -60.83 81.69 39.24
N ARG A 124 -61.14 82.84 38.61
CA ARG A 124 -61.18 82.98 37.14
C ARG A 124 -59.83 82.78 36.43
N LYS A 125 -58.69 82.84 37.12
CA LYS A 125 -57.39 82.46 36.55
C LYS A 125 -57.16 80.96 36.70
N LEU A 126 -57.49 80.40 37.86
CA LEU A 126 -57.34 78.98 38.15
C LEU A 126 -58.23 78.14 37.23
N GLU A 127 -59.51 78.51 37.09
CA GLU A 127 -60.46 77.87 36.16
C GLU A 127 -60.04 78.00 34.68
N LYS A 128 -59.24 79.01 34.31
CA LYS A 128 -58.61 79.08 32.98
C LYS A 128 -57.42 78.14 32.85
N ALA A 129 -56.58 78.05 33.88
CA ALA A 129 -55.43 77.15 33.90
C ALA A 129 -55.86 75.67 33.90
N GLU A 130 -56.87 75.32 34.70
CA GLU A 130 -57.51 74.00 34.73
C GLU A 130 -58.06 73.62 33.34
N ARG A 131 -58.87 74.50 32.73
CA ARG A 131 -59.38 74.28 31.36
C ARG A 131 -58.32 74.24 30.26
N CYS A 132 -57.11 74.74 30.51
CA CYS A 132 -55.97 74.53 29.60
C CYS A 132 -55.35 73.14 29.83
N LEU A 133 -55.09 72.76 31.08
CA LEU A 133 -54.55 71.44 31.42
C LEU A 133 -55.48 70.28 31.01
N GLU A 134 -56.80 70.45 31.13
CA GLU A 134 -57.78 69.48 30.62
C GLU A 134 -57.68 69.27 29.11
N LYS A 135 -57.46 70.36 28.35
CA LYS A 135 -57.27 70.28 26.88
C LYS A 135 -55.95 69.61 26.53
N ASP A 136 -54.87 69.98 27.21
CA ASP A 136 -53.55 69.39 26.98
C ASP A 136 -53.56 67.88 27.32
N ALA A 137 -54.25 67.49 28.40
CA ALA A 137 -54.46 66.08 28.75
C ALA A 137 -55.29 65.33 27.70
N ALA A 138 -56.37 65.93 27.19
CA ALA A 138 -57.18 65.34 26.13
C ALA A 138 -56.40 65.14 24.81
N VAL A 139 -55.59 66.13 24.42
CA VAL A 139 -54.69 66.04 23.25
C VAL A 139 -53.61 64.98 23.45
N PHE A 140 -53.06 64.84 24.66
CA PHE A 140 -52.08 63.79 24.97
C PHE A 140 -52.70 62.39 24.93
N ASP A 141 -53.92 62.22 25.44
CA ASP A 141 -54.67 60.97 25.35
C ASP A 141 -54.99 60.59 23.89
N GLU A 142 -55.31 61.56 23.04
CA GLU A 142 -55.50 61.36 21.60
C GLU A 142 -54.19 60.96 20.90
N PHE A 143 -53.09 61.64 21.23
CA PHE A 143 -51.74 61.27 20.76
C PHE A 143 -51.35 59.84 21.15
N LEU A 144 -51.59 59.43 22.40
CA LEU A 144 -51.31 58.06 22.86
C LEU A 144 -52.17 57.03 22.12
N LYS A 145 -53.46 57.33 21.85
CA LYS A 145 -54.35 56.45 21.07
C LYS A 145 -53.86 56.28 19.64
N GLU A 146 -53.49 57.36 18.96
CA GLU A 146 -53.00 57.29 17.57
C GLU A 146 -51.60 56.64 17.48
N ASN A 147 -50.71 56.90 18.45
CA ASN A 147 -49.42 56.23 18.54
C ASN A 147 -49.57 54.72 18.77
N HIS A 148 -50.42 54.31 19.71
CA HIS A 148 -50.71 52.90 19.96
C HIS A 148 -51.31 52.21 18.72
N LYS A 149 -52.29 52.86 18.08
CA LYS A 149 -52.89 52.41 16.81
C LYS A 149 -51.85 52.25 15.70
N THR A 150 -50.93 53.21 15.55
CA THR A 150 -49.82 53.15 14.59
C THR A 150 -48.85 52.00 14.91
N CYS A 151 -48.49 51.81 16.18
CA CYS A 151 -47.64 50.71 16.64
C CYS A 151 -48.26 49.33 16.36
N VAL A 152 -49.55 49.16 16.67
CA VAL A 152 -50.30 47.92 16.39
C VAL A 152 -50.43 47.67 14.89
N GLN A 153 -50.62 48.72 14.07
CA GLN A 153 -50.61 48.58 12.60
C GLN A 153 -49.24 48.13 12.08
N ALA A 154 -48.14 48.73 12.56
CA ALA A 154 -46.79 48.36 12.18
C ALA A 154 -46.46 46.90 12.55
N LEU A 155 -46.81 46.48 13.77
CA LEU A 155 -46.66 45.08 14.21
C LEU A 155 -47.47 44.13 13.31
N LYS A 156 -48.72 44.45 13.01
CA LYS A 156 -49.59 43.64 12.13
C LYS A 156 -49.09 43.56 10.69
N ILE A 157 -48.36 44.56 10.20
CA ILE A 157 -47.68 44.49 8.90
C ILE A 157 -46.46 43.56 8.99
N ALA A 158 -45.60 43.73 10.00
CA ALA A 158 -44.44 42.88 10.22
C ALA A 158 -44.82 41.38 10.43
N GLU A 159 -45.91 41.09 11.15
CA GLU A 159 -46.46 39.74 11.30
C GLU A 159 -46.91 39.14 9.95
N LYS A 160 -47.58 39.93 9.09
CA LYS A 160 -47.96 39.48 7.75
C LYS A 160 -46.75 39.22 6.85
N GLU A 161 -45.76 40.10 6.88
CA GLU A 161 -44.53 39.96 6.09
C GLU A 161 -43.69 38.78 6.55
N THR A 162 -43.54 38.57 7.85
CA THR A 162 -42.85 37.38 8.40
C THR A 162 -43.61 36.09 8.11
N ALA A 163 -44.95 36.09 8.18
CA ALA A 163 -45.77 34.95 7.76
C ALA A 163 -45.69 34.68 6.24
N ALA A 164 -45.56 35.71 5.40
CA ALA A 164 -45.32 35.54 3.96
C ALA A 164 -43.91 35.01 3.67
N LYS A 165 -42.90 35.54 4.36
CA LYS A 165 -41.50 35.08 4.29
C LYS A 165 -41.37 33.62 4.68
N THR A 166 -41.93 33.20 5.81
CA THR A 166 -41.85 31.80 6.29
C THR A 166 -42.47 30.83 5.30
N LYS A 167 -43.65 31.15 4.73
CA LYS A 167 -44.25 30.36 3.64
C LYS A 167 -43.30 30.21 2.45
N LYS A 168 -42.69 31.30 1.99
CA LYS A 168 -41.71 31.25 0.89
C LYS A 168 -40.45 30.48 1.26
N THR A 169 -39.97 30.54 2.49
CA THR A 169 -38.87 29.70 2.98
C THR A 169 -39.23 28.21 2.95
N THR A 170 -40.45 27.83 3.35
CA THR A 170 -40.89 26.42 3.26
C THR A 170 -41.07 25.94 1.82
N GLU A 171 -41.56 26.79 0.92
CA GLU A 171 -41.61 26.48 -0.52
C GLU A 171 -40.20 26.26 -1.11
N ILE A 172 -39.25 27.14 -0.79
CA ILE A 172 -37.85 27.01 -1.21
C ILE A 172 -37.24 25.70 -0.69
N GLN A 173 -37.41 25.39 0.61
CA GLN A 173 -36.92 24.14 1.20
C GLN A 173 -37.50 22.91 0.50
N ALA A 174 -38.80 22.89 0.19
CA ALA A 174 -39.43 21.79 -0.53
C ALA A 174 -38.86 21.63 -1.96
N ILE A 175 -38.60 22.73 -2.68
CA ILE A 175 -37.97 22.70 -4.01
C ILE A 175 -36.51 22.23 -3.92
N THR A 176 -35.75 22.70 -2.92
CA THR A 176 -34.36 22.25 -2.69
C THR A 176 -34.32 20.73 -2.45
N SER A 177 -35.21 20.18 -1.62
CA SER A 177 -35.29 18.73 -1.42
C SER A 177 -35.65 17.96 -2.70
N GLN A 178 -36.50 18.52 -3.57
CA GLN A 178 -36.78 17.92 -4.88
C GLN A 178 -35.56 17.94 -5.81
N ILE A 179 -34.78 19.03 -5.79
CA ILE A 179 -33.52 19.14 -6.56
C ILE A 179 -32.51 18.10 -6.08
N GLU A 180 -32.32 17.94 -4.76
CA GLU A 180 -31.43 16.94 -4.16
C GLU A 180 -31.84 15.51 -4.54
N ASN A 181 -33.15 15.19 -4.45
CA ASN A 181 -33.68 13.91 -4.89
C ASN A 181 -33.39 13.65 -6.39
N LEU A 182 -33.68 14.61 -7.27
CA LEU A 182 -33.40 14.50 -8.70
C LEU A 182 -31.89 14.39 -9.00
N GLN A 183 -31.02 15.07 -8.25
CA GLN A 183 -29.56 14.91 -8.36
C GLN A 183 -29.10 13.50 -7.94
N SER A 184 -29.73 12.92 -6.91
CA SER A 184 -29.47 11.53 -6.50
C SER A 184 -29.93 10.54 -7.56
N ASP A 185 -31.10 10.76 -8.17
CA ASP A 185 -31.63 9.96 -9.28
C ASP A 185 -30.74 10.04 -10.51
N ILE A 186 -30.33 11.25 -10.93
CA ILE A 186 -29.37 11.47 -12.03
C ILE A 186 -28.06 10.73 -11.75
N SER A 187 -27.57 10.76 -10.51
CA SER A 187 -26.35 10.05 -10.11
C SER A 187 -26.50 8.53 -10.19
N ARG A 188 -27.64 8.00 -9.73
CA ARG A 188 -28.01 6.58 -9.86
C ARG A 188 -28.07 6.17 -11.33
N PHE A 189 -28.84 6.89 -12.16
CA PHE A 189 -28.97 6.59 -13.58
C PHE A 189 -27.65 6.73 -14.35
N LYS A 190 -26.77 7.67 -13.97
CA LYS A 190 -25.42 7.80 -14.54
C LYS A 190 -24.54 6.58 -14.24
N ASN A 191 -24.65 6.00 -13.05
CA ASN A 191 -23.94 4.78 -12.66
C ASN A 191 -24.49 3.56 -13.43
N THR A 192 -25.81 3.36 -13.44
CA THR A 192 -26.46 2.29 -14.24
C THR A 192 -26.12 2.42 -15.73
N LEU A 193 -26.08 3.63 -16.29
CA LEU A 193 -25.66 3.86 -17.68
C LEU A 193 -24.18 3.53 -17.91
N LYS A 194 -23.30 3.67 -16.91
CA LYS A 194 -21.90 3.24 -16.99
C LYS A 194 -21.81 1.71 -17.00
N GLU A 195 -22.54 1.03 -16.13
CA GLU A 195 -22.64 -0.44 -16.09
C GLU A 195 -23.18 -0.99 -17.42
N TYR A 196 -24.28 -0.46 -17.94
CA TYR A 196 -24.84 -0.88 -19.23
C TYR A 196 -23.91 -0.60 -20.42
N LYS A 197 -23.09 0.46 -20.36
CA LYS A 197 -22.02 0.67 -21.35
C LYS A 197 -20.91 -0.38 -21.23
N MET A 198 -20.50 -0.74 -20.02
CA MET A 198 -19.53 -1.82 -19.80
C MET A 198 -20.07 -3.15 -20.32
N TYR A 199 -21.33 -3.50 -20.04
CA TYR A 199 -21.96 -4.72 -20.58
C TYR A 199 -22.08 -4.69 -22.11
N ARG A 200 -22.49 -3.56 -22.70
CA ARG A 200 -22.52 -3.39 -24.16
C ARG A 200 -21.13 -3.58 -24.79
N ASP A 201 -20.11 -2.95 -24.21
CA ASP A 201 -18.75 -3.00 -24.75
C ASP A 201 -18.12 -4.39 -24.59
N PHE A 202 -18.46 -5.10 -23.50
CA PHE A 202 -18.12 -6.50 -23.28
C PHE A 202 -18.81 -7.43 -24.28
N LEU A 203 -20.13 -7.32 -24.46
CA LEU A 203 -20.89 -8.08 -25.46
C LEU A 203 -20.35 -7.82 -26.87
N TYR A 204 -20.01 -6.58 -27.21
CA TYR A 204 -19.40 -6.25 -28.50
C TYR A 204 -18.04 -6.94 -28.71
N GLN A 205 -17.21 -7.04 -27.68
CA GLN A 205 -15.91 -7.75 -27.75
C GLN A 205 -16.08 -9.26 -27.96
N LEU A 206 -17.13 -9.87 -27.40
CA LEU A 206 -17.44 -11.29 -27.59
C LEU A 206 -18.18 -11.59 -28.91
N SER A 207 -18.85 -10.61 -29.52
CA SER A 207 -19.45 -10.80 -30.85
C SER A 207 -18.39 -11.25 -31.88
N PRO A 208 -18.69 -12.17 -32.80
CA PRO A 208 -17.74 -12.61 -33.83
C PRO A 208 -17.18 -11.45 -34.67
N LYS A 209 -15.90 -11.56 -35.07
CA LYS A 209 -15.17 -10.52 -35.81
C LYS A 209 -15.89 -10.09 -37.09
N GLU A 210 -16.51 -11.02 -37.82
CA GLU A 210 -17.31 -10.72 -39.02
C GLU A 210 -18.48 -9.76 -38.74
N TRP A 211 -19.14 -9.93 -37.59
CA TRP A 211 -20.23 -9.06 -37.15
C TRP A 211 -19.69 -7.71 -36.65
N GLN A 212 -18.61 -7.72 -35.84
CA GLN A 212 -17.92 -6.49 -35.40
C GLN A 212 -17.50 -5.63 -36.60
N GLU A 213 -16.90 -6.22 -37.64
CA GLU A 213 -16.47 -5.48 -38.82
C GLU A 213 -17.64 -4.89 -39.62
N LYS A 214 -18.72 -5.65 -39.78
CA LYS A 214 -19.92 -5.24 -40.52
C LYS A 214 -20.64 -4.06 -39.84
N HIS A 215 -20.61 -3.98 -38.51
CA HIS A 215 -21.28 -2.93 -37.74
C HIS A 215 -20.34 -1.76 -37.38
N GLY A 216 -19.04 -2.02 -37.15
CA GLY A 216 -18.01 -1.00 -37.00
C GLY A 216 -17.89 -0.08 -38.24
N LYS A 217 -17.98 -0.65 -39.46
CA LYS A 217 -18.02 0.10 -40.73
C LYS A 217 -19.29 0.96 -40.91
N LYS A 218 -20.36 0.73 -40.12
CA LYS A 218 -21.56 1.61 -40.08
C LYS A 218 -21.37 2.77 -39.09
N HIS A 219 -20.74 2.53 -37.94
CA HIS A 219 -20.58 3.56 -36.89
C HIS A 219 -19.57 4.67 -37.23
N THR A 220 -18.54 4.40 -38.03
CA THR A 220 -17.64 5.45 -38.54
C THR A 220 -18.39 6.43 -39.43
N LYS A 221 -19.14 5.93 -40.42
CA LYS A 221 -19.95 6.76 -41.34
C LYS A 221 -20.99 7.64 -40.64
N GLY A 222 -21.50 7.22 -39.47
CA GLY A 222 -22.42 8.02 -38.66
C GLY A 222 -21.75 9.12 -37.81
N LYS A 223 -20.46 8.99 -37.47
CA LYS A 223 -19.71 10.01 -36.71
C LYS A 223 -19.36 11.23 -37.57
N ASP A 224 -19.08 11.02 -38.84
CA ASP A 224 -18.66 12.09 -39.75
C ASP A 224 -19.79 13.12 -39.99
N LEU A 225 -21.03 12.65 -40.19
CA LEU A 225 -22.19 13.56 -40.31
C LEU A 225 -22.45 14.36 -39.02
N LYS A 226 -22.25 13.77 -37.83
CA LYS A 226 -22.56 14.43 -36.55
C LYS A 226 -21.47 15.40 -36.07
N THR A 227 -20.27 15.32 -36.65
CA THR A 227 -19.16 16.24 -36.36
C THR A 227 -19.31 17.54 -37.14
N ALA A 228 -19.85 17.50 -38.37
CA ALA A 228 -20.11 18.69 -39.20
C ALA A 228 -21.11 19.67 -38.55
N SER A 229 -22.15 19.17 -37.88
CA SER A 229 -23.20 20.02 -37.28
C SER A 229 -22.80 20.75 -35.99
N LYS A 230 -21.62 20.48 -35.41
CA LYS A 230 -21.15 21.11 -34.15
C LYS A 230 -20.18 22.28 -34.32
N ALA A 231 -19.85 22.66 -35.56
CA ALA A 231 -18.86 23.71 -35.82
C ALA A 231 -19.38 25.16 -35.72
N ASN A 232 -20.71 25.38 -35.59
CA ASN A 232 -21.33 26.71 -35.75
C ASN A 232 -21.79 27.41 -34.45
N GLU A 233 -21.58 26.84 -33.26
CA GLU A 233 -21.93 27.48 -31.96
C GLU A 233 -20.71 27.74 -31.07
N ALA A 234 -19.66 28.34 -31.65
CA ALA A 234 -18.45 28.72 -30.94
C ALA A 234 -17.95 30.14 -31.30
N ASN A 235 -18.85 31.13 -31.32
CA ASN A 235 -18.48 32.56 -31.45
C ASN A 235 -19.52 33.48 -30.79
N ALA A 236 -19.53 33.55 -29.46
CA ALA A 236 -20.14 34.64 -28.69
C ALA A 236 -19.54 34.74 -27.27
N SER A 237 -18.59 35.66 -27.11
CA SER A 237 -18.24 36.36 -25.86
C SER A 237 -18.43 37.87 -26.15
N PRO A 238 -18.41 38.83 -25.18
CA PRO A 238 -17.83 38.81 -23.82
C PRO A 238 -18.75 39.60 -22.80
N PRO A 239 -18.31 40.40 -21.79
CA PRO A 239 -17.04 40.47 -21.03
C PRO A 239 -17.17 40.56 -19.46
N SER A 240 -16.06 40.25 -18.77
CA SER A 240 -15.46 40.92 -17.58
C SER A 240 -16.32 41.55 -16.45
N THR A 241 -16.07 41.14 -15.19
CA THR A 241 -15.35 41.97 -14.18
C THR A 241 -14.91 41.15 -12.95
N ALA A 242 -14.02 41.70 -12.12
CA ALA A 242 -13.34 41.03 -11.00
C ALA A 242 -13.99 41.30 -9.63
N GLU A 243 -13.68 40.46 -8.62
CA GLU A 243 -13.15 40.94 -7.32
C GLU A 243 -12.57 39.81 -6.45
N GLN A 244 -11.81 40.18 -5.41
CA GLN A 244 -11.02 39.27 -4.56
C GLN A 244 -11.78 38.80 -3.31
N GLY A 245 -11.35 37.69 -2.71
CA GLY A 245 -11.82 37.27 -1.38
C GLY A 245 -11.14 35.99 -0.86
N GLU A 246 -10.09 36.13 -0.05
CA GLU A 246 -9.48 35.01 0.68
C GLU A 246 -10.29 34.63 1.92
N CYS A 247 -10.29 33.34 2.30
CA CYS A 247 -10.17 32.91 3.70
C CYS A 247 -9.80 31.41 3.80
N GLN A 248 -9.22 31.02 4.94
CA GLN A 248 -8.38 29.83 5.07
C GLN A 248 -9.04 28.63 5.78
N GLY A 249 -8.81 27.43 5.24
CA GLY A 249 -8.27 26.26 5.96
C GLY A 249 -9.08 25.49 7.03
N ARG A 250 -9.18 24.16 6.84
CA ARG A 250 -8.66 23.18 7.82
C ARG A 250 -8.47 21.75 7.25
N ALA A 251 -7.85 20.89 8.06
CA ALA A 251 -7.10 19.70 7.64
C ALA A 251 -7.89 18.38 7.49
N ALA A 252 -7.18 17.44 6.83
CA ALA A 252 -7.35 15.99 6.61
C ALA A 252 -7.60 15.15 7.91
N PRO A 253 -7.76 13.78 7.90
CA PRO A 253 -7.07 12.81 7.02
C PRO A 253 -7.79 11.52 6.53
N SER A 254 -7.19 10.96 5.47
CA SER A 254 -6.92 9.55 5.10
C SER A 254 -7.78 8.34 5.58
N SER A 255 -8.09 7.45 4.63
CA SER A 255 -8.04 5.98 4.79
C SER A 255 -7.93 5.27 3.42
N LEU A 256 -7.17 4.17 3.35
CA LEU A 256 -6.97 3.27 2.21
C LEU A 256 -7.67 1.92 2.50
N GLY A 257 -8.24 1.23 1.49
CA GLY A 257 -8.66 -0.17 1.66
C GLY A 257 -9.70 -0.70 0.65
N ASP A 258 -9.23 -1.46 -0.33
CA ASP A 258 -9.97 -2.41 -1.20
C ASP A 258 -9.92 -3.85 -0.59
N PRO A 259 -10.57 -4.91 -1.14
CA PRO A 259 -11.73 -4.99 -2.04
C PRO A 259 -12.79 -6.07 -1.59
N HIS A 260 -13.75 -6.39 -2.47
CA HIS A 260 -14.67 -7.55 -2.48
C HIS A 260 -15.80 -7.65 -1.43
N ALA A 261 -17.05 -7.46 -1.89
CA ALA A 261 -18.17 -8.36 -1.60
C ALA A 261 -19.28 -8.20 -2.66
N LEU A 262 -19.45 -9.19 -3.54
CA LEU A 262 -20.64 -9.27 -4.40
C LEU A 262 -21.80 -9.81 -3.55
N SER A 263 -22.80 -8.97 -3.28
CA SER A 263 -24.07 -9.42 -2.70
C SER A 263 -25.22 -8.67 -3.37
N VAL A 264 -26.00 -9.42 -4.15
CA VAL A 264 -27.16 -8.92 -4.90
C VAL A 264 -28.43 -9.24 -4.11
N PRO A 265 -29.23 -8.23 -3.71
CA PRO A 265 -30.63 -8.42 -3.38
C PRO A 265 -31.47 -7.99 -4.59
N LEU A 266 -31.82 -8.95 -5.45
CA LEU A 266 -32.86 -8.75 -6.47
C LEU A 266 -34.22 -8.67 -5.78
N PHE A 267 -34.70 -7.45 -5.54
CA PHE A 267 -36.09 -7.18 -5.19
C PHE A 267 -36.66 -6.09 -6.09
N LEU A 268 -37.05 -6.50 -7.30
CA LEU A 268 -37.87 -5.70 -8.20
C LEU A 268 -39.35 -5.90 -7.86
N SER A 269 -39.94 -5.00 -7.07
CA SER A 269 -41.39 -4.87 -7.00
C SER A 269 -41.90 -4.01 -8.17
N PRO A 270 -42.89 -4.47 -8.95
CA PRO A 270 -43.37 -3.73 -10.11
C PRO A 270 -44.43 -2.68 -9.72
N GLY A 271 -44.36 -1.53 -10.38
CA GLY A 271 -45.51 -0.64 -10.54
C GLY A 271 -45.56 0.60 -9.64
N GLN A 272 -45.18 1.74 -10.20
CA GLN A 272 -46.07 2.91 -10.26
C GLN A 272 -45.69 3.76 -11.46
N GLY A 273 -46.63 3.92 -12.40
CA GLY A 273 -46.40 4.69 -13.63
C GLY A 273 -46.42 6.18 -13.34
N LEU A 274 -45.30 6.86 -13.57
CA LEU A 274 -45.24 8.31 -13.70
C LEU A 274 -45.10 8.64 -15.18
N THR A 275 -46.20 9.12 -15.78
CA THR A 275 -46.22 9.67 -17.14
C THR A 275 -45.39 10.94 -17.18
N ALA A 276 -44.14 10.83 -17.64
CA ALA A 276 -43.30 12.00 -17.92
C ALA A 276 -43.85 12.77 -19.14
N PRO A 277 -43.91 14.12 -19.10
CA PRO A 277 -44.29 14.90 -20.26
C PRO A 277 -43.23 14.78 -21.36
N ALA A 278 -43.67 14.58 -22.60
CA ALA A 278 -42.78 14.35 -23.74
C ALA A 278 -41.87 15.56 -23.99
N SER A 279 -40.54 15.33 -23.97
CA SER A 279 -39.56 16.30 -24.43
C SER A 279 -39.53 16.33 -25.97
N PRO A 280 -39.56 17.50 -26.63
CA PRO A 280 -39.58 17.60 -28.09
C PRO A 280 -38.22 17.36 -28.77
N TYR A 281 -37.19 16.93 -28.03
CA TYR A 281 -35.91 16.53 -28.62
C TYR A 281 -35.98 15.10 -29.14
N GLY A 282 -36.18 14.97 -30.45
CA GLY A 282 -36.12 13.70 -31.16
C GLY A 282 -34.72 13.07 -31.12
N THR A 283 -34.42 12.33 -30.05
CA THR A 283 -33.41 11.28 -30.10
C THR A 283 -33.96 10.15 -30.94
N SER A 284 -33.34 9.90 -32.09
CA SER A 284 -33.62 8.74 -32.93
C SER A 284 -33.59 7.48 -32.06
N ASP A 285 -34.70 6.73 -32.05
CA ASP A 285 -34.89 5.53 -31.26
C ASP A 285 -34.12 4.36 -31.90
N ILE A 286 -32.79 4.50 -31.91
CA ILE A 286 -31.86 3.50 -32.42
C ILE A 286 -31.69 2.47 -31.32
N GLU A 287 -32.62 1.51 -31.32
CA GLU A 287 -32.46 0.26 -30.59
C GLU A 287 -31.08 -0.32 -30.95
N PRO A 288 -30.20 -0.55 -29.95
CA PRO A 288 -28.86 -1.02 -30.23
C PRO A 288 -28.92 -2.48 -30.69
N GLU A 289 -28.74 -2.70 -31.99
CA GLU A 289 -28.67 -4.02 -32.61
C GLU A 289 -27.53 -4.85 -31.96
N LEU A 290 -27.89 -5.80 -31.08
CA LEU A 290 -26.97 -6.71 -30.42
C LEU A 290 -26.82 -8.01 -31.23
N TYR A 291 -25.64 -8.62 -31.18
CA TYR A 291 -25.42 -9.96 -31.76
C TYR A 291 -26.12 -11.05 -30.93
N PHE A 292 -25.97 -10.98 -29.61
CA PHE A 292 -26.55 -11.91 -28.66
C PHE A 292 -28.02 -11.56 -28.39
N THR A 293 -28.88 -12.56 -28.52
CA THR A 293 -30.35 -12.45 -28.37
C THR A 293 -30.88 -13.26 -27.19
N ASP A 294 -30.15 -14.28 -26.75
CA ASP A 294 -30.45 -15.09 -25.57
C ASP A 294 -29.20 -15.14 -24.66
N PRO A 295 -29.30 -14.81 -23.36
CA PRO A 295 -28.22 -14.98 -22.39
C PRO A 295 -27.57 -16.38 -22.39
N GLN A 296 -28.28 -17.44 -22.76
CA GLN A 296 -27.70 -18.80 -22.86
C GLN A 296 -26.56 -18.88 -23.89
N GLN A 297 -26.59 -18.07 -24.95
CA GLN A 297 -25.54 -18.02 -25.98
C GLN A 297 -24.19 -17.59 -25.37
N LEU A 298 -24.22 -16.64 -24.42
CA LEU A 298 -23.04 -16.17 -23.71
C LEU A 298 -22.50 -17.25 -22.75
N LEU A 299 -23.38 -18.00 -22.10
CA LEU A 299 -22.98 -19.11 -21.23
C LEU A 299 -22.35 -20.27 -22.02
N SER A 300 -22.85 -20.58 -23.22
CA SER A 300 -22.22 -21.55 -24.14
C SER A 300 -20.79 -21.12 -24.49
N ILE A 301 -20.60 -19.87 -24.90
CA ILE A 301 -19.26 -19.32 -25.21
C ILE A 301 -18.33 -19.39 -24.01
N PHE A 302 -18.80 -19.10 -22.79
CA PHE A 302 -17.97 -19.27 -21.60
C PHE A 302 -17.62 -20.74 -21.34
N MET A 303 -18.57 -21.67 -21.47
CA MET A 303 -18.31 -23.10 -21.33
C MET A 303 -17.31 -23.60 -22.37
N GLU A 304 -17.44 -23.19 -23.64
CA GLU A 304 -16.51 -23.51 -24.72
C GLU A 304 -15.10 -22.97 -24.42
N ILE A 305 -14.98 -21.74 -23.94
CA ILE A 305 -13.70 -21.15 -23.53
C ILE A 305 -13.13 -21.84 -22.27
N GLU A 306 -13.97 -22.26 -21.32
CA GLU A 306 -13.54 -23.03 -20.15
C GLU A 306 -13.02 -24.42 -20.57
N GLU A 307 -13.71 -25.12 -21.47
CA GLU A 307 -13.27 -26.39 -22.04
C GLU A 307 -11.97 -26.25 -22.85
N GLU A 308 -11.85 -25.21 -23.69
CA GLU A 308 -10.60 -24.90 -24.40
C GLU A 308 -9.45 -24.65 -23.42
N ASN A 309 -9.65 -23.83 -22.39
CA ASN A 309 -8.64 -23.54 -21.36
C ASN A 309 -8.23 -24.80 -20.59
N LEU A 310 -9.17 -25.65 -20.20
CA LEU A 310 -8.87 -26.95 -19.58
C LEU A 310 -8.07 -27.85 -20.53
N SER A 311 -8.42 -27.86 -21.83
CA SER A 311 -7.66 -28.61 -22.85
C SER A 311 -6.23 -28.07 -23.04
N PHE A 312 -6.02 -26.75 -22.93
CA PHE A 312 -4.68 -26.14 -22.98
C PHE A 312 -3.85 -26.50 -21.74
N ILE A 313 -4.46 -26.49 -20.55
CA ILE A 313 -3.80 -26.91 -19.30
C ILE A 313 -3.39 -28.38 -19.40
N GLN A 314 -4.30 -29.26 -19.83
CA GLN A 314 -4.01 -30.68 -20.00
C GLN A 314 -2.88 -30.91 -21.02
N ARG A 315 -2.96 -30.30 -22.21
CA ARG A 315 -1.89 -30.41 -23.23
C ARG A 315 -0.56 -29.88 -22.73
N SER A 316 -0.55 -28.81 -21.92
CA SER A 316 0.68 -28.28 -21.32
C SER A 316 1.31 -29.30 -20.37
N GLN A 317 0.49 -29.98 -19.56
CA GLN A 317 0.96 -31.03 -18.65
C GLN A 317 1.45 -32.27 -19.43
N GLU A 318 0.73 -32.72 -20.46
CA GLU A 318 1.16 -33.84 -21.33
C GLU A 318 2.51 -33.55 -22.03
N ILE A 319 2.74 -32.30 -22.44
CA ILE A 319 4.02 -31.85 -23.01
C ILE A 319 5.13 -31.80 -21.95
N GLU A 320 4.82 -31.37 -20.72
CA GLU A 320 5.76 -31.35 -19.59
C GLU A 320 6.19 -32.78 -19.20
N GLU A 321 5.22 -33.70 -19.05
CA GLU A 321 5.48 -35.12 -18.78
C GLU A 321 6.33 -35.77 -19.88
N SER A 322 6.01 -35.52 -21.15
CA SER A 322 6.81 -36.02 -22.29
C SER A 322 8.22 -35.43 -22.33
N LEU A 323 8.39 -34.16 -21.94
CA LEU A 323 9.71 -33.53 -21.84
C LEU A 323 10.54 -34.15 -20.71
N ASP A 324 9.93 -34.44 -19.57
CA ASP A 324 10.59 -35.11 -18.45
C ASP A 324 10.98 -36.56 -18.79
N GLU A 325 10.16 -37.30 -19.54
CA GLU A 325 10.54 -38.62 -20.09
C GLU A 325 11.77 -38.53 -21.02
N VAL A 326 11.78 -37.56 -21.93
CA VAL A 326 12.92 -37.31 -22.84
C VAL A 326 14.17 -36.88 -22.04
N GLN A 327 14.02 -36.05 -21.01
CA GLN A 327 15.13 -35.65 -20.14
C GLN A 327 15.68 -36.84 -19.33
N HIS A 328 14.81 -37.67 -18.76
CA HIS A 328 15.20 -38.86 -18.00
C HIS A 328 15.90 -39.90 -18.88
N THR A 329 15.39 -40.16 -20.09
CA THR A 329 16.03 -41.06 -21.06
C THR A 329 17.37 -40.50 -21.55
N PHE A 330 17.48 -39.19 -21.78
CA PHE A 330 18.76 -38.53 -22.08
C PHE A 330 19.79 -38.69 -20.95
N ILE A 331 19.41 -38.43 -19.69
CA ILE A 331 20.30 -38.60 -18.54
C ILE A 331 20.75 -40.06 -18.42
N THR A 332 19.81 -41.02 -18.47
CA THR A 332 20.10 -42.45 -18.36
C THR A 332 21.02 -42.95 -19.49
N THR A 333 20.78 -42.50 -20.73
CA THR A 333 21.64 -42.88 -21.87
C THR A 333 23.03 -42.22 -21.78
N HIS A 334 23.12 -40.98 -21.31
CA HIS A 334 24.39 -40.30 -21.06
C HIS A 334 25.21 -41.02 -19.98
N GLU A 335 24.63 -41.33 -18.82
CA GLU A 335 25.31 -42.04 -17.73
C GLU A 335 25.79 -43.45 -18.15
N THR A 336 24.96 -44.19 -18.88
CA THR A 336 25.36 -45.52 -19.39
C THR A 336 26.43 -45.42 -20.48
N MET A 337 26.45 -44.36 -21.29
CA MET A 337 27.54 -44.07 -22.23
C MET A 337 28.83 -43.67 -21.50
N GLU A 338 28.77 -42.80 -20.49
CA GLU A 338 29.94 -42.42 -19.69
C GLU A 338 30.55 -43.63 -18.98
N LYS A 339 29.72 -44.53 -18.44
CA LYS A 339 30.18 -45.79 -17.83
C LYS A 339 30.92 -46.66 -18.84
N LYS A 340 30.37 -46.89 -20.04
CA LYS A 340 31.04 -47.63 -21.12
C LYS A 340 32.34 -46.95 -21.57
N LEU A 341 32.36 -45.62 -21.63
CA LEU A 341 33.53 -44.83 -22.01
C LEU A 341 34.64 -44.94 -20.96
N ALA A 342 34.29 -44.93 -19.66
CA ALA A 342 35.22 -45.18 -18.56
C ALA A 342 35.79 -46.61 -18.60
N GLU A 343 34.95 -47.61 -18.85
CA GLU A 343 35.37 -49.00 -19.02
C GLU A 343 36.33 -49.18 -20.21
N LEU A 344 36.00 -48.63 -21.39
CA LEU A 344 36.88 -48.65 -22.56
C LEU A 344 38.22 -47.92 -22.29
N LYS A 345 38.20 -46.79 -21.57
CA LYS A 345 39.44 -46.11 -21.13
C LYS A 345 40.29 -47.01 -20.24
N GLN A 346 39.68 -47.73 -19.29
CA GLN A 346 40.38 -48.67 -18.42
C GLN A 346 40.97 -49.86 -19.21
N GLN A 347 40.22 -50.40 -20.18
CA GLN A 347 40.72 -51.43 -21.10
C GLN A 347 41.93 -50.94 -21.92
N VAL A 348 41.86 -49.72 -22.48
CA VAL A 348 42.99 -49.10 -23.21
C VAL A 348 44.23 -48.91 -22.32
N VAL A 349 44.07 -48.47 -21.05
CA VAL A 349 45.19 -48.37 -20.10
C VAL A 349 45.78 -49.74 -19.79
N THR A 350 44.93 -50.76 -19.61
CA THR A 350 45.35 -52.15 -19.32
C THR A 350 46.12 -52.75 -20.51
N LEU A 351 45.61 -52.60 -21.74
CA LEU A 351 46.28 -53.04 -22.96
C LEU A 351 47.62 -52.33 -23.16
N LYS A 352 47.68 -51.00 -22.95
CA LYS A 352 48.96 -50.25 -23.00
C LYS A 352 49.98 -50.76 -21.99
N SER A 353 49.56 -51.08 -20.77
CA SER A 353 50.45 -51.69 -19.77
C SER A 353 50.89 -53.10 -20.16
N SER A 354 50.02 -53.88 -20.81
CA SER A 354 50.38 -55.21 -21.32
C SER A 354 51.38 -55.13 -22.47
N ILE A 355 51.19 -54.21 -23.42
CA ILE A 355 52.12 -53.96 -24.53
C ILE A 355 53.49 -53.58 -23.97
N ALA A 356 53.57 -52.61 -23.05
CA ALA A 356 54.85 -52.20 -22.45
C ALA A 356 55.59 -53.35 -21.74
N LYS A 357 54.86 -54.28 -21.11
CA LYS A 357 55.45 -55.49 -20.48
C LYS A 357 55.96 -56.50 -21.51
N GLU A 358 55.30 -56.65 -22.65
CA GLU A 358 55.79 -57.51 -23.73
C GLU A 358 56.95 -56.87 -24.50
N GLU A 359 56.97 -55.53 -24.63
CA GLU A 359 58.12 -54.78 -25.15
C GLU A 359 59.36 -54.94 -24.24
N GLU A 360 59.18 -54.87 -22.92
CA GLU A 360 60.24 -55.15 -21.94
C GLU A 360 60.77 -56.60 -22.05
N ARG A 361 59.86 -57.59 -22.19
CA ARG A 361 60.22 -58.99 -22.42
C ARG A 361 60.93 -59.23 -23.75
N LEU A 362 60.52 -58.53 -24.81
CA LEU A 362 61.14 -58.62 -26.12
C LEU A 362 62.58 -58.14 -26.08
N GLU A 363 62.85 -57.03 -25.39
CA GLU A 363 64.22 -56.52 -25.23
C GLU A 363 65.08 -57.42 -24.31
N ASP A 364 64.54 -57.98 -23.21
CA ASP A 364 65.25 -59.01 -22.40
C ASP A 364 65.55 -60.28 -23.21
N LEU A 365 64.62 -60.75 -24.05
CA LEU A 365 64.83 -61.91 -24.90
C LEU A 365 65.86 -61.62 -25.99
N LYS A 366 65.83 -60.43 -26.60
CA LYS A 366 66.79 -59.98 -27.62
C LYS A 366 68.20 -59.84 -27.05
N LEU A 367 68.36 -59.28 -25.85
CA LEU A 367 69.64 -59.27 -25.13
C LEU A 367 70.15 -60.69 -24.86
N LYS A 368 69.24 -61.60 -24.47
CA LYS A 368 69.56 -63.01 -24.22
C LYS A 368 70.00 -63.75 -25.48
N VAL A 369 69.29 -63.59 -26.61
CA VAL A 369 69.68 -64.14 -27.91
C VAL A 369 71.03 -63.60 -28.37
N HIS A 370 71.27 -62.28 -28.23
CA HIS A 370 72.55 -61.67 -28.56
C HIS A 370 73.72 -62.24 -27.72
N LEU A 371 73.48 -62.56 -26.45
CA LEU A 371 74.47 -63.20 -25.57
C LEU A 371 74.74 -64.67 -25.93
N PHE A 372 73.73 -65.41 -26.39
CA PHE A 372 73.90 -66.82 -26.80
C PHE A 372 74.45 -67.00 -28.22
N SER A 373 74.09 -66.14 -29.18
CA SER A 373 74.60 -66.20 -30.56
C SER A 373 76.12 -65.96 -30.65
N SER A 374 76.70 -65.22 -29.70
CA SER A 374 78.17 -65.13 -29.57
C SER A 374 78.87 -66.47 -29.27
N GLY A 375 78.13 -67.55 -28.99
CA GLY A 375 78.66 -68.92 -28.89
C GLY A 375 78.70 -69.70 -30.23
N GLU A 376 78.08 -69.21 -31.30
CA GLU A 376 78.01 -69.94 -32.59
C GLU A 376 79.37 -70.09 -33.28
N SER A 377 80.37 -69.28 -32.89
CA SER A 377 81.74 -69.41 -33.41
C SER A 377 82.43 -70.74 -33.03
N GLU A 378 82.02 -71.38 -31.94
CA GLU A 378 82.59 -72.68 -31.51
C GLU A 378 82.07 -73.85 -32.37
N ALA A 379 80.87 -73.73 -32.96
CA ALA A 379 80.29 -74.76 -33.81
C ALA A 379 81.00 -74.87 -35.16
N ASP A 380 81.32 -73.72 -35.77
CA ASP A 380 82.03 -73.62 -37.05
C ASP A 380 83.45 -74.22 -36.99
N ASP A 381 84.10 -74.18 -35.82
CA ASP A 381 85.42 -74.79 -35.62
C ASP A 381 85.36 -76.31 -35.40
N GLN A 382 84.25 -76.85 -34.89
CA GLN A 382 84.04 -78.30 -34.77
C GLN A 382 83.80 -78.96 -36.14
N ASP A 383 83.04 -78.34 -37.03
CA ASP A 383 82.82 -78.85 -38.41
C ASP A 383 84.11 -78.84 -39.26
N LYS A 384 84.98 -77.84 -39.07
CA LYS A 384 86.34 -77.81 -39.66
C LYS A 384 87.21 -78.95 -39.17
N MET A 385 87.10 -79.33 -37.89
CA MET A 385 87.81 -80.48 -37.34
C MET A 385 87.30 -81.80 -37.94
N LEU A 386 85.97 -81.96 -38.04
CA LEU A 386 85.33 -83.16 -38.57
C LEU A 386 85.70 -83.42 -40.04
N THR A 387 85.67 -82.37 -40.87
CA THR A 387 86.07 -82.43 -42.29
C THR A 387 87.56 -82.73 -42.47
N SER A 388 88.43 -82.19 -41.59
CA SER A 388 89.86 -82.51 -41.57
C SER A 388 90.13 -83.99 -41.27
N LEU A 389 89.42 -84.56 -40.28
CA LEU A 389 89.55 -85.98 -39.92
C LEU A 389 89.13 -86.91 -41.06
N ASN A 390 87.97 -86.65 -41.68
CA ASN A 390 87.46 -87.46 -42.80
C ASN A 390 88.46 -87.49 -43.98
N LYS A 391 89.03 -86.32 -44.33
CA LYS A 391 90.08 -86.21 -45.35
C LYS A 391 91.32 -87.05 -45.03
N LYS A 392 91.69 -87.20 -43.75
CA LYS A 392 92.86 -87.99 -43.33
C LYS A 392 92.60 -89.50 -43.40
N VAL A 393 91.39 -89.96 -43.11
CA VAL A 393 90.98 -91.36 -43.29
C VAL A 393 91.01 -91.74 -44.78
N LEU A 394 90.49 -90.86 -45.64
CA LEU A 394 90.51 -91.04 -47.10
C LEU A 394 91.95 -91.14 -47.66
N GLU A 395 92.90 -90.37 -47.14
CA GLU A 395 94.32 -90.45 -47.53
C GLU A 395 94.93 -91.83 -47.24
N ILE A 396 94.63 -92.42 -46.07
CA ILE A 396 95.13 -93.75 -45.67
C ILE A 396 94.45 -94.84 -46.50
N TYR A 397 93.14 -94.76 -46.73
CA TYR A 397 92.40 -95.72 -47.55
C TYR A 397 92.98 -95.84 -48.97
N CYS A 398 93.31 -94.71 -49.60
CA CYS A 398 93.95 -94.68 -50.91
C CYS A 398 95.35 -95.34 -50.90
N GLN A 399 96.13 -95.18 -49.83
CA GLN A 399 97.47 -95.77 -49.71
C GLN A 399 97.46 -97.29 -49.47
N CYS A 400 96.41 -97.82 -48.82
CA CYS A 400 96.24 -99.25 -48.61
C CYS A 400 95.69 -99.95 -49.87
N THR A 401 94.64 -99.40 -50.47
CA THR A 401 93.80 -100.14 -51.43
C THR A 401 94.23 -100.03 -52.89
N GLY A 402 95.15 -99.11 -53.22
CA GLY A 402 95.81 -99.01 -54.53
C GLY A 402 95.01 -98.33 -55.64
N GLU A 403 93.69 -98.51 -55.67
CA GLU A 403 92.75 -97.82 -56.57
C GLU A 403 91.54 -97.27 -55.78
N ASN A 404 90.88 -96.25 -56.33
CA ASN A 404 90.01 -95.34 -55.57
C ASN A 404 88.66 -95.11 -56.27
N GLU A 405 87.82 -96.15 -56.37
CA GLU A 405 86.51 -96.08 -57.04
C GLU A 405 85.36 -96.67 -56.18
N ALA A 406 85.10 -96.06 -55.02
CA ALA A 406 83.79 -96.09 -54.37
C ALA A 406 83.65 -94.91 -53.39
N ASN A 407 82.49 -94.25 -53.37
CA ASN A 407 82.14 -93.24 -52.36
C ASN A 407 81.79 -93.92 -51.04
N LEU A 408 82.81 -94.43 -50.33
CA LEU A 408 82.68 -95.11 -49.05
C LEU A 408 82.59 -94.11 -47.90
N GLU A 409 81.74 -94.40 -46.91
CA GLU A 409 81.67 -93.63 -45.68
C GLU A 409 82.97 -93.78 -44.86
N THR A 410 83.33 -92.79 -44.03
CA THR A 410 84.56 -92.79 -43.21
C THR A 410 84.74 -94.10 -42.40
N MET A 411 83.63 -94.67 -41.91
CA MET A 411 83.61 -95.94 -41.18
C MET A 411 83.89 -97.15 -42.09
N GLU A 412 83.35 -97.15 -43.31
CA GLU A 412 83.56 -98.22 -44.31
C GLU A 412 85.00 -98.20 -44.82
N MET A 413 85.58 -97.00 -45.03
CA MET A 413 87.00 -96.83 -45.36
C MET A 413 87.91 -97.46 -44.29
N LEU A 414 87.64 -97.21 -43.01
CA LEU A 414 88.37 -97.82 -41.90
C LEU A 414 88.22 -99.35 -41.87
N MET A 415 87.01 -99.86 -42.14
CA MET A 415 86.73 -101.30 -42.17
C MET A 415 87.50 -102.03 -43.29
N VAL A 416 87.66 -101.39 -44.46
CA VAL A 416 88.47 -101.95 -45.56
C VAL A 416 89.97 -101.92 -45.23
N ILE A 417 90.46 -100.84 -44.62
CA ILE A 417 91.85 -100.76 -44.13
C ILE A 417 92.12 -101.86 -43.09
N GLU A 418 91.20 -102.06 -42.14
CA GLU A 418 91.29 -103.11 -41.11
C GLU A 418 91.31 -104.50 -41.73
N LYS A 419 90.42 -104.77 -42.69
CA LYS A 419 90.41 -106.05 -43.42
C LYS A 419 91.75 -106.29 -44.14
N GLN A 420 92.27 -105.32 -44.89
CA GLN A 420 93.56 -105.47 -45.57
C GLN A 420 94.73 -105.66 -44.59
N LEU A 421 94.71 -105.00 -43.43
CA LEU A 421 95.70 -105.21 -42.37
C LEU A 421 95.65 -106.65 -41.86
N ASN A 422 94.46 -107.19 -41.59
CA ASN A 422 94.27 -108.56 -41.14
C ASN A 422 94.69 -109.57 -42.22
N ASP A 423 94.30 -109.37 -43.48
CA ASP A 423 94.73 -110.20 -44.62
C ASP A 423 96.27 -110.20 -44.75
N LEU A 424 96.94 -109.07 -44.50
CA LEU A 424 98.42 -108.98 -44.51
C LEU A 424 99.07 -109.67 -43.30
N LEU A 425 98.42 -109.69 -42.13
CA LEU A 425 98.89 -110.39 -40.93
C LEU A 425 98.77 -111.91 -41.09
N ASP A 426 97.63 -112.41 -41.59
CA ASP A 426 97.42 -113.84 -41.91
C ASP A 426 98.44 -114.36 -42.93
N ASN A 427 98.75 -113.53 -43.95
CA ASN A 427 99.80 -113.85 -44.92
C ASN A 427 101.21 -113.86 -44.32
N LEU A 428 101.47 -113.08 -43.26
CA LEU A 428 102.75 -113.07 -42.56
C LEU A 428 102.95 -114.34 -41.72
N GLU A 429 101.88 -114.82 -41.06
CA GLU A 429 101.92 -116.02 -40.21
C GLU A 429 102.11 -117.33 -41.00
N ARG A 430 101.66 -117.38 -42.27
CA ARG A 430 101.85 -118.56 -43.15
C ARG A 430 103.26 -118.75 -43.71
N ILE A 431 104.21 -117.82 -43.49
CA ILE A 431 105.56 -117.92 -44.05
C ILE A 431 106.45 -118.81 -43.15
N PRO A 432 107.13 -119.85 -43.68
CA PRO A 432 108.00 -120.69 -42.86
C PRO A 432 109.13 -119.90 -42.16
N PRO A 433 109.40 -120.14 -40.86
CA PRO A 433 110.29 -119.28 -40.05
C PRO A 433 111.72 -119.16 -40.60
N ALA A 434 112.24 -120.17 -41.31
CA ALA A 434 113.54 -120.11 -41.97
C ALA A 434 113.59 -119.06 -43.12
N LYS A 435 112.46 -118.79 -43.78
CA LYS A 435 112.34 -117.70 -44.77
C LYS A 435 112.10 -116.36 -44.08
N ILE A 436 111.38 -116.33 -42.95
CA ILE A 436 111.25 -115.12 -42.12
C ILE A 436 112.63 -114.66 -41.65
N GLU A 437 113.49 -115.54 -41.13
CA GLU A 437 114.83 -115.16 -40.67
C GLU A 437 115.74 -114.64 -41.82
N GLN A 438 115.60 -115.19 -43.03
CA GLN A 438 116.29 -114.67 -44.23
C GLN A 438 115.72 -113.31 -44.67
N ALA A 439 114.39 -113.14 -44.67
CA ALA A 439 113.73 -111.88 -44.98
C ALA A 439 114.01 -110.80 -43.93
N GLU A 440 114.12 -111.16 -42.65
CA GLU A 440 114.59 -110.28 -41.59
C GLU A 440 116.06 -109.92 -41.77
N LYS A 441 116.95 -110.87 -42.07
CA LYS A 441 118.37 -110.54 -42.38
C LYS A 441 118.49 -109.64 -43.62
N ALA A 442 117.65 -109.83 -44.63
CA ALA A 442 117.56 -108.97 -45.81
C ALA A 442 117.02 -107.57 -45.45
N LYS A 443 115.87 -107.48 -44.79
CA LYS A 443 115.23 -106.21 -44.38
C LYS A 443 115.98 -105.49 -43.25
N LYS A 444 116.83 -106.17 -42.49
CA LYS A 444 117.77 -105.61 -41.49
C LYS A 444 119.09 -105.15 -42.13
N LYS A 445 119.52 -105.76 -43.24
CA LYS A 445 120.51 -105.13 -44.16
C LYS A 445 119.91 -103.91 -44.83
N GLU A 446 118.67 -103.98 -45.31
CA GLU A 446 117.97 -102.85 -45.95
C GLU A 446 117.70 -101.71 -44.97
N ARG A 447 117.27 -101.99 -43.73
CA ARG A 447 117.14 -100.99 -42.66
C ARG A 447 118.49 -100.41 -42.20
N ARG A 448 119.61 -101.13 -42.36
CA ARG A 448 120.97 -100.58 -42.20
C ARG A 448 121.42 -99.72 -43.39
N ILE A 449 120.83 -99.88 -44.57
CA ILE A 449 121.08 -99.04 -45.76
C ILE A 449 120.15 -97.81 -45.76
N ARG A 450 118.90 -97.94 -45.25
CA ARG A 450 117.98 -96.82 -44.95
C ARG A 450 118.30 -96.08 -43.64
N HIS A 451 119.47 -96.31 -43.04
CA HIS A 451 120.02 -95.53 -41.92
C HIS A 451 121.53 -95.33 -42.08
N ILE A 452 121.90 -94.43 -43.00
CA ILE A 452 123.18 -93.72 -42.99
C ILE A 452 122.85 -92.20 -42.89
N PRO A 453 123.57 -91.40 -42.10
CA PRO A 453 122.92 -90.27 -41.40
C PRO A 453 123.44 -88.87 -41.76
N PHE A 454 122.53 -87.90 -41.72
CA PHE A 454 122.73 -86.46 -41.49
C PHE A 454 121.42 -85.94 -40.86
N GLY A 455 121.40 -85.05 -39.87
CA GLY A 455 122.46 -84.44 -39.07
C GLY A 455 121.82 -83.59 -37.96
N SER A 456 122.44 -83.54 -36.79
CA SER A 456 122.00 -82.83 -35.57
C SER A 456 121.82 -81.32 -35.70
N VAL A 457 120.93 -80.72 -34.88
CA VAL A 457 121.00 -79.40 -34.16
C VAL A 457 119.62 -79.16 -33.48
N THR A 458 119.41 -79.47 -32.19
CA THR A 458 119.68 -78.72 -30.93
C THR A 458 118.84 -77.45 -30.67
N HIS A 459 118.09 -77.46 -29.54
CA HIS A 459 117.71 -76.34 -28.63
C HIS A 459 117.10 -75.02 -29.22
N MET A 460 115.96 -74.48 -28.75
CA MET A 460 115.72 -73.87 -27.42
C MET A 460 114.24 -73.47 -27.14
N LYS A 461 113.87 -73.49 -25.84
CA LYS A 461 113.05 -72.54 -25.02
C LYS A 461 111.95 -71.63 -25.63
N PHE A 462 110.78 -71.60 -24.93
CA PHE A 462 109.97 -70.46 -24.38
C PHE A 462 110.02 -69.06 -25.03
N PRO A 463 108.95 -68.20 -24.97
CA PRO A 463 108.01 -68.06 -23.84
C PRO A 463 106.51 -67.88 -24.24
N PHE A 464 105.49 -67.93 -23.37
CA PHE A 464 105.07 -67.00 -22.29
C PHE A 464 105.12 -65.49 -22.61
N THR A 465 103.97 -64.87 -22.87
CA THR A 465 103.79 -63.42 -22.70
C THR A 465 102.50 -63.12 -21.92
N ASN A 466 102.68 -62.47 -20.78
CA ASN A 466 101.64 -61.69 -20.12
C ASN A 466 101.57 -60.32 -20.82
N SER A 467 100.39 -59.74 -20.97
CA SER A 467 100.26 -58.29 -21.04
C SER A 467 98.94 -57.85 -20.38
N LYS A 468 99.07 -57.12 -19.27
CA LYS A 468 98.01 -56.27 -18.73
C LYS A 468 98.31 -54.87 -19.26
N ASP A 469 97.27 -54.10 -19.62
CA ASP A 469 97.06 -52.82 -18.96
C ASP A 469 95.72 -52.14 -19.34
N ALA A 470 95.21 -51.41 -18.34
CA ALA A 470 94.47 -50.14 -18.38
C ALA A 470 93.38 -49.92 -19.46
N THR A 471 92.18 -49.47 -19.09
CA THR A 471 91.98 -48.18 -18.39
C THR A 471 90.69 -48.14 -17.56
N ARG A 472 90.68 -47.33 -16.49
CA ARG A 472 89.55 -47.13 -15.56
C ARG A 472 89.31 -45.62 -15.36
N GLN A 473 88.06 -45.21 -15.07
CA GLN A 473 87.58 -43.85 -14.69
C GLN A 473 87.48 -42.85 -15.88
N LEU A 474 86.42 -42.04 -16.05
CA LEU A 474 85.84 -41.01 -15.15
C LEU A 474 84.29 -41.01 -15.28
N LEU A 475 83.47 -40.91 -14.23
CA LEU A 475 83.15 -39.81 -13.30
C LEU A 475 82.14 -38.74 -13.81
N VAL A 476 80.94 -38.78 -13.22
CA VAL A 476 80.13 -37.67 -12.67
C VAL A 476 79.70 -36.49 -13.59
N SER A 477 78.38 -36.39 -13.84
CA SER A 477 77.49 -35.24 -13.57
C SER A 477 76.14 -35.43 -14.31
N GLY A 478 74.98 -35.03 -13.78
CA GLY A 478 74.67 -34.52 -12.45
C GLY A 478 73.15 -34.40 -12.21
N HIS A 479 72.76 -34.19 -10.95
CA HIS A 479 71.52 -33.48 -10.60
C HIS A 479 71.75 -31.96 -10.82
N PRO A 480 70.72 -31.10 -10.96
CA PRO A 480 69.50 -31.06 -10.15
C PRO A 480 68.26 -31.34 -11.06
N GLN A 481 67.09 -30.67 -11.08
CA GLN A 481 66.51 -29.70 -10.16
C GLN A 481 64.97 -29.81 -10.02
N VAL A 482 64.51 -29.54 -8.80
CA VAL A 482 63.16 -29.17 -8.37
C VAL A 482 62.61 -27.94 -9.11
N ASN A 483 61.31 -27.97 -9.45
CA ASN A 483 60.33 -26.85 -9.48
C ASN A 483 58.99 -27.48 -9.95
N GLN A 484 57.95 -27.66 -9.13
CA GLN A 484 57.08 -26.63 -8.55
C GLN A 484 56.99 -25.34 -9.37
N ILE A 485 55.83 -25.10 -10.01
CA ILE A 485 55.12 -23.81 -9.99
C ILE A 485 53.66 -24.00 -10.44
N GLN A 486 52.81 -23.13 -9.85
CA GLN A 486 51.36 -22.93 -9.94
C GLN A 486 50.58 -23.48 -11.15
N GLN A 487 49.39 -24.07 -10.94
CA GLN A 487 48.12 -23.39 -10.60
C GLN A 487 47.70 -22.26 -11.55
N GLN A 488 47.02 -22.60 -12.66
CA GLN A 488 45.90 -21.85 -13.25
C GLN A 488 44.97 -22.87 -13.94
N GLY A 489 43.64 -22.82 -13.89
CA GLY A 489 42.71 -22.04 -13.07
C GLY A 489 41.29 -22.63 -13.19
N LYS A 490 40.48 -22.62 -12.13
CA LYS A 490 39.05 -22.98 -12.18
C LYS A 490 38.19 -21.71 -12.32
N LYS A 491 37.01 -21.85 -12.97
CA LYS A 491 35.93 -20.85 -13.14
C LYS A 491 36.28 -19.76 -14.20
N LYS A 492 35.34 -19.19 -14.97
CA LYS A 492 33.85 -19.18 -14.93
C LYS A 492 33.28 -19.56 -16.31
N LYS A 493 32.29 -20.47 -16.39
CA LYS A 493 30.84 -20.18 -16.48
C LYS A 493 30.44 -19.20 -17.60
N LYS A 494 29.73 -19.73 -18.61
CA LYS A 494 28.91 -18.98 -19.57
C LYS A 494 27.81 -18.19 -18.85
N LYS A 495 27.33 -17.12 -19.50
CA LYS A 495 26.04 -16.45 -19.23
C LYS A 495 24.85 -17.43 -19.33
N PRO A 496 23.70 -17.05 -18.76
CA PRO A 496 22.45 -16.97 -19.54
C PRO A 496 22.05 -15.51 -19.79
N ASP A 497 21.37 -15.26 -20.91
CA ASP A 497 20.55 -14.07 -21.12
C ASP A 497 19.09 -14.51 -20.98
N GLN A 498 18.39 -14.05 -19.93
CA GLN A 498 16.96 -13.70 -19.85
C GLN A 498 16.65 -13.16 -18.45
#